data_AF-A0A0L8FSJ3-F1
#
_entry.id   AF-A0A0L8FSJ3-F1
#
_cell.length_a   1.000
_cell.length_b   1.000
_cell.length_c   1.000
_cell.angle_alpha   90.00
_cell.angle_beta   90.00
_cell.angle_gamma   90.00
#
_symmetry.space_group_name_H-M   'P 1'
#
loop_
_entity.id
_entity.type
_entity.pdbx_description
1 polymer ?
#
loop_
_entity_poly.entity_id
_entity_poly.type
_entity_poly.pdbx_seq_one_letter_code
_entity_poly.pdbx_strand_id
1 'polypeptide(L)'
;KLADVILSKNYLSTRSVRVIFQSISLGGSASLLIVIGFLECDQTILTGILFFLSGCAVAFYSGGFLVNHIDVAPRYAGVLYGFTNTFASISSILCPLTVKALTPNGTRIEWRTVLIMSGAFSFC
;
A
#
# COMPACT_ATOMS: atom_id res chain seq x y z
N LYS A 1 5.22 17.89 -2.70
CA LYS A 1 5.28 18.75 -3.90
C LYS A 1 3.94 18.82 -4.66
N LEU A 2 3.39 17.73 -5.21
CA LEU A 2 2.04 17.77 -5.84
C LEU A 2 0.92 18.12 -4.86
N ALA A 3 0.94 17.53 -3.66
CA ALA A 3 -0.01 17.87 -2.59
C ALA A 3 0.07 19.36 -2.19
N ASP A 4 1.29 19.93 -2.16
CA ASP A 4 1.51 21.33 -1.80
C ASP A 4 0.97 22.30 -2.87
N VAL A 5 1.02 21.92 -4.15
CA VAL A 5 0.45 22.72 -5.26
C VAL A 5 -1.09 22.71 -5.24
N ILE A 6 -1.72 21.60 -4.85
CA ILE A 6 -3.18 21.51 -4.71
C ILE A 6 -3.64 22.32 -3.49
N LEU A 7 -2.85 22.27 -2.41
CA LEU A 7 -3.07 23.05 -1.20
C LEU A 7 -2.89 24.56 -1.40
N SER A 8 -1.88 24.98 -2.17
CA SER A 8 -1.64 26.41 -2.44
C SER A 8 -2.76 27.05 -3.26
N LYS A 9 -3.56 26.25 -3.97
CA LYS A 9 -4.72 26.74 -4.72
C LYS A 9 -6.04 26.72 -3.93
N ASN A 10 -6.02 26.31 -2.66
CA ASN A 10 -7.14 26.39 -1.71
C ASN A 10 -8.46 25.71 -2.15
N TYR A 11 -8.40 24.79 -3.11
CA TYR A 11 -9.59 24.08 -3.63
C TYR A 11 -10.12 23.01 -2.66
N LEU A 12 -9.26 22.46 -1.80
CA LEU A 12 -9.58 21.34 -0.91
C LEU A 12 -8.80 21.44 0.40
N SER A 13 -9.42 21.03 1.51
CA SER A 13 -8.77 20.92 2.82
C SER A 13 -7.58 19.94 2.76
N THR A 14 -6.51 20.25 3.49
CA THR A 14 -5.34 19.37 3.75
C THR A 14 -5.76 17.94 4.05
N ARG A 15 -6.81 17.77 4.84
CA ARG A 15 -7.34 16.47 5.22
C ARG A 15 -7.93 15.70 4.03
N SER A 16 -8.76 16.36 3.22
CA SER A 16 -9.42 15.73 2.07
C SER A 16 -8.43 15.33 0.99
N VAL A 17 -7.42 16.16 0.71
CA VAL A 17 -6.35 15.82 -0.25
C VAL A 17 -5.60 14.58 0.22
N ARG A 18 -5.22 14.51 1.50
CA ARG A 18 -4.48 13.34 2.03
C ARG A 18 -5.29 12.05 2.01
N VAL A 19 -6.59 12.12 2.31
CA VAL A 19 -7.48 10.94 2.23
C VAL A 19 -7.61 10.47 0.79
N ILE A 20 -7.84 11.38 -0.17
CA ILE A 20 -7.96 11.02 -1.59
C ILE A 20 -6.66 10.38 -2.10
N PHE A 21 -5.49 10.94 -1.76
CA PHE A 21 -4.21 10.36 -2.16
C PHE A 21 -3.97 8.98 -1.54
N GLN A 22 -4.31 8.76 -0.28
CA GLN A 22 -4.24 7.44 0.34
C GLN A 22 -5.21 6.44 -0.32
N SER A 23 -6.46 6.84 -0.55
CA SER A 23 -7.48 5.98 -1.18
C SER A 23 -7.10 5.60 -2.61
N ILE A 24 -6.54 6.53 -3.40
CA ILE A 24 -6.06 6.24 -4.76
C ILE A 24 -4.83 5.33 -4.71
N SER A 25 -3.93 5.52 -3.75
CA SER A 25 -2.74 4.68 -3.58
C SER A 25 -3.10 3.24 -3.22
N LEU A 26 -3.95 3.04 -2.20
CA LEU A 26 -4.42 1.73 -1.75
C LEU A 26 -5.32 1.07 -2.81
N GLY A 27 -6.33 1.77 -3.33
CA GLY A 27 -7.23 1.23 -4.36
C GLY A 27 -6.51 0.94 -5.69
N GLY A 28 -5.57 1.79 -6.07
CA GLY A 28 -4.76 1.61 -7.27
C GLY A 28 -3.81 0.41 -7.14
N SER A 29 -3.12 0.27 -6.02
CA SER A 29 -2.25 -0.90 -5.78
C SER A 29 -3.05 -2.20 -5.66
N ALA A 30 -4.20 -2.17 -4.97
CA ALA A 30 -5.06 -3.34 -4.79
C ALA A 30 -5.62 -3.88 -6.12
N SER A 31 -6.16 -2.99 -6.96
CA SER A 31 -6.68 -3.39 -8.28
C SER A 31 -5.59 -3.96 -9.18
N LEU A 32 -4.39 -3.35 -9.19
CA LEU A 32 -3.24 -3.85 -9.96
C LEU A 32 -2.78 -5.24 -9.50
N LEU A 33 -2.71 -5.49 -8.19
CA LEU A 33 -2.33 -6.80 -7.64
C LEU A 33 -3.33 -7.91 -8.01
N ILE A 34 -4.63 -7.60 -7.99
CA ILE A 34 -5.67 -8.55 -8.41
C ILE A 34 -5.49 -8.90 -9.89
N VAL A 35 -5.27 -7.90 -10.75
CA VAL A 35 -5.05 -8.11 -12.19
C VAL A 35 -3.83 -9.00 -12.44
N ILE A 36 -2.73 -8.79 -11.71
CA ILE A 36 -1.53 -9.62 -11.80
C ILE A 36 -1.82 -11.08 -11.43
N GLY A 37 -2.68 -11.32 -10.42
CA GLY A 37 -3.09 -12.68 -10.04
C GLY A 37 -3.80 -13.45 -11.15
N PHE A 38 -4.47 -12.76 -12.07
CA PHE A 38 -5.18 -13.39 -13.20
C PHE A 38 -4.31 -13.55 -14.46
N LEU A 39 -3.14 -12.92 -14.55
CA LEU A 39 -2.26 -13.03 -15.73
C LEU A 39 -1.63 -14.43 -15.88
N GLU A 40 -1.44 -14.85 -17.13
CA GLU A 40 -0.84 -16.12 -17.52
C GLU A 40 0.67 -16.02 -17.80
N CYS A 41 1.37 -17.16 -17.74
CA CYS A 41 2.83 -17.25 -17.85
C CYS A 41 3.40 -16.72 -19.17
N ASP A 42 2.58 -16.56 -20.21
CA ASP A 42 3.01 -16.01 -21.50
C ASP A 42 3.37 -14.52 -21.41
N GLN A 43 2.91 -13.82 -20.36
CA GLN A 43 3.05 -12.37 -20.21
C GLN A 43 3.94 -11.96 -19.01
N THR A 44 5.12 -12.57 -18.90
CA THR A 44 6.10 -12.26 -17.84
C THR A 44 6.52 -10.79 -17.82
N ILE A 45 6.69 -10.17 -19.00
CA ILE A 45 7.05 -8.74 -19.12
C ILE A 45 5.92 -7.85 -18.59
N LEU A 46 4.67 -8.14 -18.97
CA LEU A 46 3.51 -7.36 -18.51
C LEU A 46 3.30 -7.50 -17.00
N THR A 47 3.47 -8.71 -16.47
CA THR A 47 3.43 -8.99 -15.03
C THR A 47 4.46 -8.15 -14.27
N GLY A 48 5.70 -8.09 -14.77
CA GLY A 48 6.75 -7.27 -14.17
C GLY A 48 6.45 -5.77 -14.19
N ILE A 49 5.92 -5.25 -15.29
CA ILE A 49 5.53 -3.84 -15.42
C ILE A 49 4.39 -3.49 -14.46
N LEU A 50 3.35 -4.32 -14.39
CA LEU A 50 2.22 -4.12 -13.49
C LEU A 50 2.66 -4.18 -12.02
N PHE A 51 3.56 -5.10 -11.68
CA PHE A 51 4.10 -5.22 -10.32
C PHE A 51 4.89 -3.96 -9.93
N PHE A 52 5.75 -3.48 -10.84
CA PHE A 52 6.47 -2.22 -10.65
C PHE A 52 5.52 -1.03 -10.49
N LEU A 53 4.48 -0.95 -11.33
CA LEU A 53 3.48 0.11 -11.26
C LEU A 53 2.70 0.08 -9.93
N SER A 54 2.39 -1.11 -9.41
CA SER A 54 1.75 -1.25 -8.10
C SER A 54 2.65 -0.71 -6.97
N GLY A 55 3.95 -0.96 -7.02
CA GLY A 55 4.93 -0.37 -6.09
C GLY A 55 5.00 1.15 -6.21
N CYS A 56 4.98 1.69 -7.43
CA CYS A 56 4.90 3.13 -7.65
C CYS A 56 3.59 3.74 -7.09
N ALA A 57 2.47 3.03 -7.20
CA ALA A 57 1.19 3.48 -6.65
C ALA A 57 1.24 3.58 -5.12
N VAL A 58 1.88 2.63 -4.44
CA VAL A 58 2.09 2.66 -2.97
C VAL A 58 3.00 3.83 -2.56
N ALA A 59 3.95 4.26 -3.40
CA ALA A 59 4.82 5.41 -3.08
C ALA A 59 4.04 6.72 -2.88
N PHE A 60 2.83 6.84 -3.45
CA PHE A 60 1.95 7.99 -3.22
C PHE A 60 1.33 8.02 -1.81
N TYR A 61 1.32 6.90 -1.08
CA TYR A 61 0.85 6.78 0.31
C TYR A 61 1.63 7.67 1.29
N SER A 62 2.95 7.79 1.07
CA SER A 62 3.88 8.53 1.92
C SER A 62 3.54 10.02 2.06
N GLY A 63 2.81 10.60 1.10
CA GLY A 63 2.38 12.00 1.14
C GLY A 63 1.29 12.32 2.18
N GLY A 64 0.60 11.31 2.73
CA GLY A 64 -0.51 11.48 3.66
C GLY A 64 -0.26 10.97 5.09
N PHE A 65 0.51 9.90 5.25
CA PHE A 65 0.66 9.19 6.54
C PHE A 65 1.49 9.96 7.57
N LEU A 66 2.62 10.53 7.14
CA LEU A 66 3.60 11.15 8.04
C LEU A 66 3.10 12.46 8.68
N VAL A 67 2.20 13.17 8.01
CA VAL A 67 1.70 14.48 8.47
C VAL A 67 0.45 14.35 9.34
N ASN A 68 -0.27 13.23 9.26
CA ASN A 68 -1.53 13.02 9.99
C ASN A 68 -1.34 12.89 11.52
N HIS A 69 -0.21 12.31 11.97
CA HIS A 69 0.07 12.18 13.41
C HIS A 69 0.48 13.51 14.08
N ILE A 70 1.13 14.38 13.31
CA ILE A 70 1.61 15.68 13.79
C ILE A 70 0.44 16.66 13.94
N ASP A 71 -0.54 16.58 13.04
CA ASP A 71 -1.75 17.42 13.09
C ASP A 71 -2.74 17.01 14.20
N VAL A 72 -2.77 15.73 14.60
CA VAL A 72 -3.72 15.22 15.62
C VAL A 72 -3.19 15.38 17.06
N ALA A 73 -1.89 15.20 17.31
CA ALA A 73 -1.33 15.32 18.66
C ALA A 73 0.16 15.71 18.65
N PRO A 74 0.51 17.00 18.48
CA PRO A 74 1.89 17.46 18.34
C PRO A 74 2.79 17.11 19.54
N ARG A 75 2.22 16.96 20.74
CA ARG A 75 2.95 16.65 21.98
C ARG A 75 3.20 15.14 22.21
N TYR A 76 2.42 14.27 21.55
CA TYR A 76 2.51 12.80 21.68
C TYR A 76 2.83 12.07 20.37
N ALA A 77 3.06 12.82 19.29
CA ALA A 77 3.30 12.28 17.95
C ALA A 77 4.44 11.26 17.91
N GLY A 78 5.54 11.49 18.65
CA GLY A 78 6.67 10.55 18.70
C GLY A 78 6.33 9.21 19.36
N VAL A 79 5.57 9.23 20.46
CA VAL A 79 5.13 8.00 21.15
C VAL A 79 4.15 7.24 20.28
N LEU A 80 3.15 7.93 19.71
CA LEU A 80 2.16 7.32 18.82
C LEU A 80 2.80 6.72 17.56
N TYR A 81 3.77 7.42 16.96
CA TYR A 81 4.54 6.92 15.82
C TYR A 81 5.41 5.71 16.18
N GLY A 82 6.01 5.70 17.37
CA GLY A 82 6.74 4.55 17.89
C GLY A 82 5.85 3.31 18.04
N PHE A 83 4.64 3.49 18.57
CA PHE A 83 3.64 2.41 18.67
C PHE A 83 3.18 1.90 17.30
N THR A 84 2.79 2.77 16.37
CA THR A 84 2.40 2.32 15.02
C THR A 84 3.54 1.64 14.29
N ASN A 85 4.78 2.13 14.43
CA ASN A 85 5.95 1.50 13.80
C ASN A 85 6.30 0.13 14.41
N THR A 86 6.06 -0.08 15.71
CA THR A 86 6.24 -1.40 16.32
C THR A 86 5.23 -2.41 15.80
N PHE A 87 3.94 -2.05 15.74
CA PHE A 87 2.94 -2.91 15.10
C PHE A 87 3.23 -3.17 13.62
N ALA A 88 3.66 -2.14 12.88
CA ALA A 88 4.06 -2.27 11.48
C ALA A 88 5.26 -3.23 11.34
N SER A 89 6.26 -3.12 12.22
CA SER A 89 7.43 -4.00 12.21
C SER A 89 7.06 -5.46 12.51
N ILE A 90 6.18 -5.69 13.49
CA ILE A 90 5.68 -7.04 13.81
C ILE A 90 4.93 -7.61 12.60
N SER A 91 4.04 -6.84 11.99
CA SER A 91 3.32 -7.25 10.78
C SER A 91 4.27 -7.57 9.62
N SER A 92 5.31 -6.76 9.43
CA SER A 92 6.34 -6.98 8.39
C SER A 92 7.14 -8.26 8.62
N ILE A 93 7.38 -8.66 9.88
CA ILE A 93 8.04 -9.93 10.22
C ILE A 93 7.11 -11.12 9.97
N LEU A 94 5.82 -10.98 10.29
CA LEU A 94 4.84 -12.05 10.09
C LEU A 94 4.52 -12.28 8.61
N CYS A 95 4.48 -11.22 7.80
CA CYS A 95 4.14 -11.30 6.38
C CYS A 95 4.88 -12.41 5.59
N PRO A 96 6.23 -12.49 5.58
CA PRO A 96 6.95 -13.54 4.85
C PRO A 96 6.73 -14.94 5.44
N LEU A 97 6.47 -15.06 6.75
CA LEU A 97 6.17 -16.34 7.39
C LEU A 97 4.82 -16.88 6.88
N THR A 98 3.81 -16.01 6.79
CA THR A 98 2.50 -16.35 6.26
C THR A 98 2.57 -16.72 4.78
N VAL A 99 3.28 -15.91 3.97
CA VAL A 99 3.47 -16.21 2.54
C VAL A 99 4.14 -17.56 2.35
N LYS A 100 5.22 -17.84 3.10
CA LYS A 100 5.91 -19.14 3.05
C LYS A 100 5.01 -20.31 3.42
N ALA A 101 4.13 -20.14 4.41
CA ALA A 101 3.16 -21.17 4.79
C ALA A 101 2.08 -21.41 3.72
N LEU A 102 1.72 -20.38 2.96
CA LEU A 102 0.75 -20.45 1.85
C LEU A 102 1.34 -20.98 0.55
N THR A 103 2.66 -20.88 0.36
CA THR A 103 3.36 -21.34 -0.85
C THR A 103 4.39 -22.45 -0.55
N PRO A 104 3.99 -23.61 0.00
CA PRO A 104 4.93 -24.68 0.35
C PRO A 104 5.59 -25.31 -0.89
N ASN A 105 4.88 -25.38 -2.02
CA ASN A 105 5.38 -26.00 -3.25
C ASN A 105 5.83 -24.95 -4.28
N GLY A 106 5.62 -23.66 -4.01
CA GLY A 106 5.95 -22.55 -4.91
C GLY A 106 5.14 -22.58 -6.20
N THR A 107 3.97 -23.22 -6.21
CA THR A 107 3.17 -23.39 -7.43
C THR A 107 2.45 -22.10 -7.79
N ARG A 108 2.13 -21.92 -9.08
CA ARG A 108 1.41 -20.75 -9.58
C ARG A 108 0.07 -20.52 -8.87
N ILE A 109 -0.64 -21.60 -8.53
CA ILE A 109 -1.94 -21.52 -7.86
C ILE A 109 -1.81 -20.94 -6.45
N GLU A 110 -0.75 -21.32 -5.73
CA GLU A 110 -0.43 -20.82 -4.39
C GLU A 110 -0.10 -19.32 -4.46
N TRP A 111 0.77 -18.91 -5.40
CA TRP A 111 1.13 -17.50 -5.58
C TRP A 111 -0.04 -16.63 -6.02
N ARG A 112 -0.93 -17.14 -6.88
CA ARG A 112 -2.16 -16.43 -7.25
C ARG A 112 -3.02 -16.16 -6.03
N THR A 113 -3.19 -17.15 -5.15
CA THR A 113 -3.96 -16.98 -3.90
C THR A 113 -3.32 -15.92 -3.00
N VAL A 114 -2.00 -15.91 -2.85
CA VAL A 114 -1.28 -14.89 -2.07
C VAL A 114 -1.48 -13.48 -2.64
N LEU A 115 -1.42 -13.31 -3.96
CA LEU A 115 -1.61 -12.02 -4.63
C LEU A 115 -3.04 -11.50 -4.49
N ILE A 116 -4.04 -12.37 -4.63
CA ILE A 116 -5.45 -12.01 -4.45
C ILE A 116 -5.72 -11.66 -2.98
N MET A 117 -5.20 -12.41 -2.03
CA MET A 117 -5.34 -12.09 -0.60
C MET A 117 -4.68 -10.75 -0.25
N SER A 118 -3.51 -10.47 -0.79
CA SER A 118 -2.82 -9.17 -0.60
C SER A 118 -3.64 -8.01 -1.17
N GLY A 119 -4.24 -8.20 -2.35
CA GLY A 119 -5.15 -7.22 -2.96
C GLY A 119 -6.41 -7.01 -2.13
N ALA A 120 -7.03 -8.08 -1.62
CA ALA A 120 -8.21 -8.00 -0.76
C ALA A 120 -7.94 -7.27 0.56
N PHE A 121 -6.79 -7.52 1.19
CA PHE A 121 -6.35 -6.79 2.37
C PHE A 121 -6.13 -5.29 2.10
N SER A 122 -5.64 -4.95 0.90
CA SER A 122 -5.37 -3.55 0.53
C SER A 122 -6.64 -2.74 0.22
N PHE A 123 -7.78 -3.40 0.00
CA PHE A 123 -9.09 -2.76 -0.14
C PHE A 123 -9.78 -2.47 1.20
N CYS A 124 -9.37 -3.16 2.27
CA CYS A 124 -9.95 -3.03 3.60
C CYS A 124 -9.21 -2.00 4.45
#